data_AF-A0A1G6QCI8-F1
#
_entry.id   AF-A0A1G6QCI8-F1
#
_cell.length_a   1.000
_cell.length_b   1.000
_cell.length_c   1.000
_cell.angle_alpha   90.00
_cell.angle_beta   90.00
_cell.angle_gamma   90.00
#
_symmetry.space_group_name_H-M   'P 1'
#
loop_
_entity.id
_entity.type
_entity.pdbx_description
1 polymer ?
#
loop_
_entity_poly.entity_id
_entity_poly.type
_entity_poly.pdbx_seq_one_letter_code
_entity_poly.pdbx_strand_id
1 'polypeptide(L)'
;MAVMSTCGECGDPVEAVVMIDKRGVPHGDDGHNVVYDHTTAFACPKAHGSVAHFSHDCFAPPWEEEWDMWWSWELTEAAVDALRTGLVHCPAPLDPDCECAAHISLRKTRPLIRKARVSVTLSKAGVPAFASL
;
A
#
# COMPACT_ATOMS: atom_id res chain seq x y z
N MET A 1 -3.90 12.40 -8.96
CA MET A 1 -4.06 11.27 -8.04
C MET A 1 -4.34 11.80 -6.64
N ALA A 2 -5.54 11.57 -6.09
CA ALA A 2 -5.84 11.93 -4.71
C ALA A 2 -5.18 10.92 -3.78
N VAL A 3 -3.94 11.20 -3.39
CA VAL A 3 -3.33 10.54 -2.24
C VAL A 3 -4.22 10.88 -1.04
N MET A 4 -4.71 9.88 -0.29
CA MET A 4 -5.33 10.13 1.01
C MET A 4 -4.38 11.04 1.78
N SER A 5 -4.76 12.30 1.98
CA SER A 5 -3.92 13.30 2.64
C SER A 5 -4.30 13.49 4.11
N THR A 6 -5.48 13.00 4.49
CA THR A 6 -6.02 13.05 5.84
C THR A 6 -6.58 11.70 6.28
N CYS A 7 -6.51 11.46 7.58
CA CYS A 7 -7.07 10.28 8.23
C CYS A 7 -8.59 10.43 8.37
N GLY A 8 -9.36 9.47 7.87
CA GLY A 8 -10.82 9.47 8.00
C GLY A 8 -11.33 9.38 9.44
N GLU A 9 -10.53 8.85 10.37
CA GLU A 9 -10.90 8.67 11.78
C GLU A 9 -10.63 9.91 12.63
N CYS A 10 -9.46 10.53 12.48
CA CYS A 10 -9.00 11.60 13.37
C CYS A 10 -8.71 12.94 12.69
N GLY A 11 -8.81 13.02 11.37
CA GLY A 11 -8.56 14.24 10.58
C GLY A 11 -7.09 14.64 10.45
N ASP A 12 -6.18 13.97 11.16
CA ASP A 12 -4.74 14.25 11.08
C ASP A 12 -4.17 13.88 9.70
N PRO A 13 -3.07 14.49 9.27
CA PRO A 13 -2.36 14.07 8.07
C PRO A 13 -1.97 12.59 8.13
N VAL A 14 -2.08 11.90 6.99
CA VAL A 14 -1.55 10.54 6.82
C VAL A 14 -0.29 10.59 5.96
N GLU A 15 0.63 9.69 6.27
CA GLU A 15 1.89 9.54 5.54
C GLU A 15 2.02 8.10 5.05
N ALA A 16 2.71 7.91 3.93
CA ALA A 16 3.05 6.59 3.45
C ALA A 16 4.06 5.94 4.40
N VAL A 17 3.73 4.74 4.89
CA VAL A 17 4.58 3.93 5.75
C VAL A 17 5.45 2.99 4.92
N VAL A 18 4.85 2.39 3.88
CA VAL A 18 5.55 1.47 2.97
C VAL A 18 4.85 1.44 1.61
N MET A 19 5.63 1.51 0.53
CA MET A 19 5.17 1.13 -0.79
C MET A 19 5.52 -0.34 -0.99
N ILE A 20 4.50 -1.19 -1.06
CA ILE A 20 4.64 -2.65 -1.03
C ILE A 20 5.07 -3.15 -2.41
N ASP A 21 4.40 -2.65 -3.44
CA ASP A 21 4.68 -2.94 -4.83
C ASP A 21 4.25 -1.80 -5.74
N LYS A 22 4.84 -1.78 -6.92
CA LYS A 22 4.48 -0.92 -8.04
C LYS A 22 4.73 -1.71 -9.33
N ARG A 23 3.85 -1.56 -10.30
CA ARG A 23 4.01 -2.14 -11.63
C ARG A 23 3.69 -1.07 -12.67
N GLY A 24 4.53 -1.00 -13.70
CA GLY A 24 4.33 -0.10 -14.83
C GLY A 24 4.73 1.34 -14.55
N VAL A 25 4.45 2.19 -15.54
CA VAL A 25 4.77 3.62 -15.55
C VAL A 25 3.45 4.37 -15.73
N PRO A 26 3.16 5.38 -14.88
CA PRO A 26 1.88 6.09 -14.93
C PRO A 26 1.65 6.76 -16.28
N HIS A 27 0.39 7.08 -16.55
CA HIS A 27 0.02 7.86 -17.71
C HIS A 27 0.73 9.23 -17.71
N GLY A 28 1.20 9.66 -18.89
CA GLY A 28 1.90 10.94 -19.07
C GLY A 28 3.42 10.90 -18.83
N ASP A 29 3.96 9.80 -18.30
CA ASP A 29 5.40 9.63 -18.09
C ASP A 29 6.07 8.85 -19.24
N ASP A 30 7.36 9.12 -19.43
CA ASP A 30 8.16 8.47 -20.47
C ASP A 30 8.32 6.97 -20.18
N GLY A 31 8.01 6.12 -21.16
CA GLY A 31 7.96 4.67 -20.97
C GLY A 31 6.64 4.14 -20.39
N HIS A 32 5.56 4.93 -20.46
CA HIS A 32 4.20 4.53 -20.13
C HIS A 32 3.83 3.14 -20.67
N ASN A 33 3.23 2.32 -19.81
CA ASN A 33 2.74 0.98 -20.13
C ASN A 33 1.22 0.91 -19.96
N VAL A 34 0.59 -0.04 -20.65
CA VAL A 34 -0.86 -0.28 -20.62
C VAL A 34 -1.42 -0.47 -19.21
N VAL A 35 -0.59 -0.93 -18.25
CA VAL A 35 -1.01 -1.16 -16.87
C VAL A 35 -0.10 -0.37 -15.94
N TYR A 36 -0.73 0.37 -15.02
CA TYR A 36 -0.06 1.01 -13.90
C TYR A 36 -0.80 0.70 -12.60
N ASP A 37 -0.15 0.04 -11.66
CA ASP A 37 -0.72 -0.26 -10.35
C ASP A 37 0.31 -0.16 -9.25
N HIS A 38 -0.15 0.13 -8.04
CA HIS A 38 0.70 0.12 -6.85
C HIS A 38 -0.11 -0.17 -5.58
N THR A 39 0.58 -0.68 -4.57
CA THR A 39 0.00 -0.91 -3.24
C THR A 39 0.82 -0.17 -2.20
N THR A 40 0.15 0.65 -1.38
CA THR A 40 0.81 1.49 -0.37
C THR A 40 0.06 1.43 0.94
N ALA A 41 0.78 1.27 2.05
CA ALA A 41 0.22 1.45 3.39
C ALA A 41 0.45 2.88 3.87
N PHE A 42 -0.59 3.48 4.45
CA PHE A 42 -0.59 4.82 5.02
C PHE A 42 -0.95 4.76 6.50
N ALA A 43 -0.41 5.69 7.29
CA ALA A 43 -0.78 5.84 8.69
C ALA A 43 -0.71 7.30 9.14
N CYS A 44 -1.54 7.65 10.14
CA CYS A 44 -1.44 8.93 10.83
C CYS A 44 -0.59 8.80 12.12
N PRO A 45 -0.25 9.92 12.79
CA PRO A 45 0.48 9.89 14.06
C PRO A 45 -0.24 9.11 15.18
N LYS A 46 -1.57 9.00 15.14
CA LYS A 46 -2.39 8.27 16.12
C LYS A 46 -2.56 6.77 15.82
N ALA A 47 -1.72 6.21 14.95
CA ALA A 47 -1.71 4.79 14.59
C ALA A 47 -2.98 4.26 13.89
N HIS A 48 -3.90 5.12 13.44
CA HIS A 48 -4.88 4.74 12.42
C HIS A 48 -4.18 4.64 11.07
N GLY A 49 -4.60 3.70 10.23
CA GLY A 49 -4.00 3.55 8.91
C GLY A 49 -4.89 2.85 7.91
N SER A 50 -4.43 2.81 6.67
CA SER A 50 -5.06 2.06 5.60
C SER A 50 -4.01 1.45 4.68
N VAL A 51 -4.35 0.36 4.02
CA VAL A 51 -3.65 -0.10 2.82
C VAL A 51 -4.51 0.29 1.64
N ALA A 52 -3.92 0.90 0.64
CA ALA A 52 -4.59 1.20 -0.60
C ALA A 52 -3.93 0.47 -1.77
N HIS A 53 -4.75 -0.05 -2.67
CA HIS A 53 -4.32 -0.54 -3.97
C HIS A 53 -4.94 0.36 -5.04
N PHE A 54 -4.07 0.92 -5.86
CA PHE A 54 -4.43 1.65 -7.06
C PHE A 54 -4.15 0.77 -8.27
N SER A 55 -5.10 0.71 -9.21
CA SER A 55 -4.90 0.09 -10.51
C SER A 55 -5.48 0.99 -11.58
N HIS A 56 -4.74 1.11 -12.67
CA HIS A 56 -5.12 1.81 -13.88
C HIS A 56 -4.74 0.95 -15.07
N ASP A 57 -5.68 0.78 -16.01
CA ASP A 57 -5.39 0.23 -17.33
C ASP A 57 -5.76 1.22 -18.45
N CYS A 58 -4.93 1.28 -19.49
CA CYS A 58 -5.12 2.16 -20.65
C CYS A 58 -5.65 1.38 -21.85
N PHE A 59 -6.62 0.49 -21.64
CA PHE A 59 -6.99 -0.52 -22.63
C PHE A 59 -7.71 0.02 -23.88
N ALA A 60 -8.27 1.24 -23.88
CA ALA A 60 -9.08 1.77 -24.99
C ALA A 60 -8.61 3.13 -25.56
N PRO A 61 -8.19 3.21 -26.85
CA PRO A 61 -8.01 4.48 -27.57
C PRO A 61 -9.37 5.13 -27.93
N PRO A 62 -9.50 6.48 -28.05
CA PRO A 62 -8.43 7.44 -27.94
C PRO A 62 -8.02 7.70 -26.49
N TRP A 63 -8.92 7.65 -25.49
CA TRP A 63 -8.68 7.57 -24.02
C TRP A 63 -9.98 7.31 -23.22
N GLU A 64 -10.92 6.48 -23.70
CA GLU A 64 -12.28 6.44 -23.12
C GLU A 64 -12.47 5.34 -22.08
N GLU A 65 -11.81 5.58 -20.94
CA GLU A 65 -12.31 5.63 -19.57
C GLU A 65 -11.08 5.40 -18.68
N GLU A 66 -10.72 6.37 -17.84
CA GLU A 66 -9.75 6.12 -16.77
C GLU A 66 -10.42 5.13 -15.81
N TRP A 67 -10.16 3.83 -15.99
CA TRP A 67 -10.54 2.83 -14.99
C TRP A 67 -9.53 2.92 -13.83
N ASP A 68 -9.53 4.08 -13.18
CA ASP A 68 -8.85 4.34 -11.93
C ASP A 68 -9.62 3.61 -10.84
N MET A 69 -9.17 2.39 -10.55
CA MET A 69 -9.72 1.60 -9.48
C MET A 69 -8.91 1.83 -8.22
N TRP A 70 -9.60 2.33 -7.19
CA TRP A 70 -9.05 2.48 -5.85
C TRP A 70 -9.76 1.51 -4.90
N TRP A 71 -8.97 0.65 -4.27
CA TRP A 71 -9.44 -0.13 -3.14
C TRP A 71 -8.66 0.28 -1.91
N SER A 72 -9.34 0.37 -0.78
CA SER A 72 -8.69 0.63 0.50
C SER A 72 -9.24 -0.28 1.59
N TRP A 73 -8.35 -0.62 2.51
CA TRP A 73 -8.61 -1.46 3.67
C TRP A 73 -8.11 -0.75 4.90
N GLU A 74 -8.94 -0.65 5.93
CA GLU A 74 -8.50 -0.10 7.21
C GLU A 74 -7.48 -1.04 7.86
N LEU A 75 -6.42 -0.45 8.40
CA LEU A 75 -5.49 -1.12 9.29
C LEU A 75 -5.92 -0.88 10.73
N THR A 76 -5.88 -1.94 11.55
CA THR A 76 -6.02 -1.77 13.00
C THR A 76 -4.79 -1.04 13.56
N GLU A 77 -4.93 -0.40 14.72
CA GLU A 77 -3.79 0.25 15.42
C GLU A 77 -2.62 -0.73 15.61
N ALA A 78 -2.91 -1.96 16.05
CA ALA A 78 -1.93 -3.02 16.19
C ALA A 78 -1.23 -3.38 14.87
N ALA A 79 -1.93 -3.30 13.74
CA ALA A 79 -1.35 -3.56 12.42
C ALA A 79 -0.39 -2.43 12.00
N VAL A 80 -0.73 -1.17 12.29
CA VAL A 80 0.15 -0.02 12.04
C VAL A 80 1.43 -0.12 12.88
N ASP A 81 1.29 -0.46 14.16
CA ASP A 81 2.43 -0.67 15.05
C ASP A 81 3.33 -1.82 14.59
N ALA A 82 2.72 -2.94 14.14
CA ALA A 82 3.44 -4.06 13.56
C ALA A 82 4.20 -3.65 12.29
N LEU A 83 3.60 -2.85 11.40
CA LEU A 83 4.29 -2.33 10.21
C LEU A 83 5.48 -1.47 10.58
N ARG A 84 5.27 -0.45 11.43
CA ARG A 84 6.35 0.47 11.87
C ARG A 84 7.50 -0.29 12.52
N THR A 85 7.18 -1.25 13.39
CA THR A 85 8.19 -2.09 14.06
C THR A 85 8.93 -2.97 13.05
N GLY A 86 8.20 -3.65 12.15
CA GLY A 86 8.79 -4.57 11.19
C GLY A 86 9.61 -3.91 10.08
N LEU A 87 9.40 -2.61 9.86
CA LEU A 87 10.11 -1.81 8.86
C LEU A 87 11.27 -0.99 9.44
N VAL A 88 11.52 -1.03 10.75
CA VAL A 88 12.55 -0.21 11.42
C VAL A 88 13.95 -0.38 10.82
N HIS A 89 14.23 -1.51 10.20
CA HIS A 89 15.51 -1.82 9.54
C HIS A 89 15.46 -1.77 8.01
N CYS A 90 14.31 -1.42 7.43
CA CYS A 90 14.21 -1.24 5.99
C CYS A 90 14.90 0.08 5.59
N PRO A 91 15.88 0.05 4.67
CA PRO A 91 16.62 1.26 4.28
C PRO A 91 15.79 2.20 3.38
N ALA A 92 14.78 1.66 2.70
CA ALA A 92 13.94 2.42 1.77
C ALA A 92 12.49 1.89 1.80
N PRO A 93 11.70 2.22 2.84
CA PRO A 93 10.33 1.73 2.99
C PRO A 93 9.41 2.10 1.80
N LEU A 94 9.68 3.23 1.15
CA LEU A 94 8.90 3.74 0.02
C LEU A 94 9.45 3.33 -1.35
N ASP A 95 10.54 2.55 -1.38
CA ASP A 95 11.05 1.96 -2.61
C ASP A 95 10.30 0.63 -2.88
N PRO A 96 9.43 0.58 -3.91
CA PRO A 96 8.67 -0.62 -4.22
C PRO A 96 9.55 -1.78 -4.69
N ASP A 97 10.82 -1.53 -5.07
CA ASP A 97 11.76 -2.55 -5.54
C ASP A 97 12.66 -3.08 -4.41
N CYS A 98 12.54 -2.56 -3.18
CA CYS A 98 13.34 -3.00 -2.04
C CYS A 98 13.17 -4.52 -1.78
N GLU A 99 14.27 -5.27 -1.76
CA GLU A 99 14.23 -6.74 -1.57
C GLU A 99 14.41 -7.16 -0.11
N CYS A 100 14.16 -6.27 0.85
CA CYS A 100 14.27 -6.63 2.27
C CYS A 100 13.20 -7.67 2.67
N ALA A 101 13.46 -8.41 3.76
CA ALA A 101 12.56 -9.46 4.23
C ALA A 101 11.12 -8.94 4.49
N ALA A 102 10.99 -7.71 4.97
CA ALA A 102 9.68 -7.07 5.20
C ALA A 102 8.91 -6.87 3.89
N HIS A 103 9.52 -6.25 2.88
CA HIS A 103 8.89 -6.07 1.57
C HIS A 103 8.53 -7.39 0.91
N ILE A 104 9.45 -8.36 0.90
CA ILE A 104 9.18 -9.70 0.34
C ILE A 104 7.97 -10.35 1.02
N SER A 105 7.88 -10.26 2.35
CA SER A 105 6.79 -10.83 3.12
C SER A 105 5.45 -10.13 2.84
N LEU A 106 5.44 -8.80 2.84
CA LEU A 106 4.24 -8.00 2.58
C LEU A 106 3.69 -8.24 1.16
N ARG A 107 4.55 -8.30 0.14
CA ARG A 107 4.15 -8.65 -1.24
C ARG A 107 3.51 -10.03 -1.32
N LYS A 108 4.10 -11.02 -0.65
CA LYS A 108 3.60 -12.41 -0.65
C LYS A 108 2.27 -12.58 0.08
N THR A 109 2.00 -11.73 1.06
CA THR A 109 0.83 -11.88 1.94
C THR A 109 -0.28 -10.87 1.65
N ARG A 110 -0.13 -10.04 0.61
CA ARG A 110 -1.06 -8.94 0.27
C ARG A 110 -2.53 -9.36 0.38
N PRO A 111 -3.38 -8.56 1.06
CA PRO A 111 -4.77 -8.91 1.28
C PRO A 111 -5.53 -9.07 -0.04
N LEU A 112 -6.38 -10.10 -0.11
CA LEU A 112 -7.34 -10.25 -1.20
C LEU A 112 -8.52 -9.30 -0.95
N ILE A 113 -9.03 -8.72 -2.04
CA ILE A 113 -9.93 -7.54 -2.12
C ILE A 113 -11.26 -7.61 -1.31
N ARG A 114 -11.55 -8.73 -0.64
CA ARG A 114 -12.88 -9.04 -0.09
C ARG A 114 -13.17 -8.56 1.34
N LYS A 115 -12.21 -7.95 2.03
CA LYS A 115 -12.40 -7.51 3.43
C LYS A 115 -12.47 -5.98 3.52
N ALA A 116 -13.03 -5.45 4.60
CA ALA A 116 -13.00 -4.00 4.90
C ALA A 116 -11.80 -3.62 5.78
N ARG A 117 -11.32 -4.55 6.62
CA ARG A 117 -10.18 -4.39 7.53
C ARG A 117 -9.14 -5.46 7.36
N VAL A 118 -7.87 -5.10 7.55
CA VAL A 118 -6.72 -5.99 7.44
C VAL A 118 -5.84 -5.86 8.69
N SER A 119 -5.32 -6.99 9.16
CA SER A 119 -4.35 -7.04 10.25
C SER A 119 -2.95 -7.32 9.72
N VAL A 120 -1.94 -6.90 10.47
CA VAL A 120 -0.53 -7.23 10.22
C VAL A 120 0.02 -7.91 11.47
N THR A 121 0.76 -8.99 11.28
CA THR A 121 1.45 -9.72 12.35
C THR A 121 2.95 -9.67 12.13
N LEU A 122 3.70 -9.76 13.22
CA LEU A 122 5.15 -9.94 13.18
C LEU A 122 5.49 -11.41 13.39
N SER A 123 6.36 -11.94 12.53
CA SER A 123 7.00 -13.23 12.80
C SER A 123 7.95 -13.12 14.01
N LYS A 124 8.45 -14.27 14.50
CA LYS A 124 9.49 -14.29 15.56
C LYS A 124 10.74 -13.48 15.20
N ALA A 125 11.02 -13.32 13.91
CA ALA A 125 12.14 -12.53 13.40
C ALA A 125 11.79 -11.04 13.19
N GLY A 126 10.62 -10.59 13.63
CA GLY A 126 10.18 -9.19 13.45
C GLY A 126 9.75 -8.86 12.01
N VAL A 127 9.59 -9.85 11.13
CA VAL A 127 9.15 -9.62 9.74
C VAL A 127 7.63 -9.45 9.69
N PRO A 128 7.10 -8.33 9.14
CA PRO A 128 5.67 -8.08 9.05
C PRO A 128 5.02 -8.89 7.91
N ALA A 129 3.80 -9.35 8.14
CA ALA A 129 2.98 -10.06 7.17
C ALA A 129 1.51 -9.68 7.34
N PHE A 130 0.78 -9.53 6.24
CA PHE A 130 -0.67 -9.38 6.33
C PHE A 130 -1.31 -10.69 6.80
N ALA A 131 -2.22 -10.58 7.75
CA ALA A 131 -2.98 -11.70 8.27
C ALA A 131 -4.40 -11.69 7.68
N SER A 132 -4.85 -12.84 7.21
CA SER A 132 -6.27 -13.05 6.93
C SER A 132 -7.00 -13.21 8.26
N LEU A 133 -7.82 -12.23 8.63
CA LEU A 133 -8.75 -12.33 9.76
C LEU A 133 -9.85 -13.38 9.56
#